data_AF-A0A2I2AAL6-F1
#
_entry.id   AF-A0A2I2AAL6-F1
#
_cell.length_a   1.000
_cell.length_b   1.000
_cell.length_c   1.000
_cell.angle_alpha   90.00
_cell.angle_beta   90.00
_cell.angle_gamma   90.00
#
_symmetry.space_group_name_H-M   'P 1'
#
loop_
_entity.id
_entity.type
_entity.pdbx_description
1 polymer ?
#
loop_
_entity_poly.entity_id
_entity_poly.type
_entity_poly.pdbx_seq_one_letter_code
_entity_poly.pdbx_strand_id
1 'polypeptide(L)'
;MIKNNLAVLMAERELKIADVYKETGISKTTLMALSENKGKGIQFETIDKLCNFLNVSPKEFFVYSPFLVEYIPDNNKLFLRLTSGEKINNFYFEFSSFTDEQMDLDMRMDYLANPSKKYDFYFAVSIEESRIELEKIYNNLNIMFKRELVNNILDRSIELLVRDKKIENATCSLCLIINDLQFYREIEIQNGKVK
;
A
#
# COMPACT_ATOMS: atom_id res chain seq x y z
N MET A 1 -2.89 -13.37 0.51
CA MET A 1 -3.19 -12.19 1.34
C MET A 1 -4.65 -12.28 1.76
N ILE A 2 -4.96 -11.97 3.01
CA ILE A 2 -6.33 -11.96 3.54
C ILE A 2 -6.57 -10.64 4.27
N LYS A 3 -7.75 -10.05 4.07
CA LYS A 3 -8.23 -8.86 4.76
C LYS A 3 -9.69 -9.01 5.12
N ASN A 4 -10.17 -8.17 6.02
CA ASN A 4 -11.58 -8.10 6.41
C ASN A 4 -12.22 -6.78 5.97
N ASN A 5 -13.54 -6.83 5.79
CA ASN A 5 -14.39 -5.72 5.38
C ASN A 5 -15.05 -4.98 6.55
N LEU A 6 -14.59 -5.14 7.81
CA LEU A 6 -15.31 -4.59 8.97
C LEU A 6 -15.55 -3.08 8.85
N ALA A 7 -14.55 -2.31 8.41
CA ALA A 7 -14.71 -0.87 8.20
C ALA A 7 -15.79 -0.54 7.14
N VAL A 8 -15.84 -1.31 6.06
CA VAL A 8 -16.83 -1.14 4.98
C VAL A 8 -18.22 -1.50 5.49
N LEU A 9 -18.36 -2.68 6.09
CA LEU A 9 -19.63 -3.19 6.63
C LEU A 9 -20.22 -2.27 7.72
N MET A 10 -19.36 -1.67 8.54
CA MET A 10 -19.77 -0.67 9.54
C MET A 10 -20.23 0.62 8.88
N ALA A 11 -19.48 1.13 7.90
CA ALA A 11 -19.83 2.36 7.19
C ALA A 11 -21.18 2.23 6.44
N GLU A 12 -21.41 1.10 5.78
CA GLU A 12 -22.68 0.80 5.08
C GLU A 12 -23.90 0.77 6.01
N ARG A 13 -23.69 0.48 7.30
CA ARG A 13 -24.73 0.36 8.32
C ARG A 13 -24.74 1.55 9.30
N GLU A 14 -23.95 2.58 9.03
CA GLU A 14 -23.76 3.75 9.91
C GLU A 14 -23.33 3.40 11.35
N LEU A 15 -22.61 2.29 11.53
CA LEU A 15 -22.16 1.80 12.83
C LEU A 15 -20.81 2.39 13.24
N LYS A 16 -20.68 2.77 14.51
CA LYS A 16 -19.40 3.12 15.13
C LYS A 16 -18.85 1.94 15.92
N ILE A 17 -17.55 1.97 16.21
CA ILE A 17 -16.87 0.95 17.04
C ILE A 17 -17.58 0.79 18.40
N ALA A 18 -18.13 1.87 18.95
CA ALA A 18 -18.87 1.83 20.20
C ALA A 18 -20.17 1.02 20.11
N ASP A 19 -20.87 1.07 18.98
CA ASP A 19 -22.12 0.33 18.76
C ASP A 19 -21.83 -1.17 18.66
N VAL A 20 -20.83 -1.54 17.84
CA VAL A 20 -20.40 -2.95 17.70
C VAL A 20 -19.90 -3.50 19.04
N TYR A 21 -19.14 -2.72 19.82
CA TYR A 21 -18.70 -3.11 21.16
C TYR A 21 -19.87 -3.43 22.09
N LYS A 22 -20.90 -2.57 22.09
CA LYS A 22 -22.07 -2.71 22.97
C LYS A 22 -22.84 -4.00 22.67
N GLU A 23 -23.00 -4.33 21.40
CA GLU A 23 -23.81 -5.48 20.98
C GLU A 23 -23.05 -6.81 20.98
N THR A 24 -21.74 -6.79 20.69
CA THR A 24 -20.93 -8.03 20.56
C THR A 24 -20.06 -8.34 21.76
N GLY A 25 -19.80 -7.35 22.62
CA GLY A 25 -18.83 -7.45 23.72
C GLY A 25 -17.37 -7.54 23.28
N ILE A 26 -17.07 -7.47 21.97
CA ILE A 26 -15.70 -7.51 21.45
C ILE A 26 -15.02 -6.18 21.78
N SER A 27 -13.84 -6.24 22.40
CA SER A 27 -13.14 -5.04 22.86
C SER A 27 -12.94 -4.00 21.74
N LYS A 28 -13.04 -2.70 22.08
CA LYS A 28 -12.85 -1.62 21.11
C LYS A 28 -11.47 -1.65 20.46
N THR A 29 -10.43 -2.07 21.19
CA THR A 29 -9.07 -2.21 20.66
C THR A 29 -9.01 -3.32 19.61
N THR A 30 -9.65 -4.46 19.85
CA THR A 30 -9.80 -5.53 18.85
C THR A 30 -10.57 -5.03 17.62
N LEU A 31 -11.73 -4.39 17.82
CA LEU A 31 -12.55 -3.88 16.72
C LEU A 31 -11.79 -2.85 15.87
N MET A 32 -11.04 -1.95 16.51
CA MET A 32 -10.20 -0.96 15.83
C MET A 32 -9.09 -1.63 15.02
N ALA A 33 -8.39 -2.61 15.61
CA ALA A 33 -7.36 -3.36 14.89
C ALA A 33 -7.92 -4.13 13.68
N LEU A 34 -9.14 -4.66 13.80
CA LEU A 34 -9.85 -5.33 12.69
C LEU A 34 -10.27 -4.33 11.62
N SER A 35 -10.92 -3.22 11.98
CA SER A 35 -11.35 -2.20 11.02
C SER A 35 -10.18 -1.60 10.25
N GLU A 36 -9.02 -1.48 10.89
CA GLU A 36 -7.78 -1.00 10.27
C GLU A 36 -6.98 -2.10 9.55
N ASN A 37 -7.44 -3.36 9.56
CA ASN A 37 -6.72 -4.51 9.02
C ASN A 37 -5.28 -4.69 9.58
N LYS A 38 -5.07 -4.33 10.85
CA LYS A 38 -3.77 -4.43 11.56
C LYS A 38 -3.65 -5.67 12.46
N GLY A 39 -4.70 -6.49 12.54
CA GLY A 39 -4.68 -7.73 13.32
C GLY A 39 -3.79 -8.81 12.69
N LYS A 40 -2.99 -9.51 13.51
CA LYS A 40 -2.18 -10.67 13.06
C LYS A 40 -2.97 -11.98 12.96
N GLY A 41 -4.20 -11.97 13.47
CA GLY A 41 -5.09 -13.12 13.52
C GLY A 41 -6.40 -12.73 14.18
N ILE A 42 -7.40 -13.58 14.01
CA ILE A 42 -8.72 -13.41 14.62
C ILE A 42 -9.23 -14.77 15.08
N GLN A 43 -9.81 -14.81 16.28
CA GLN A 43 -10.41 -16.02 16.82
C GLN A 43 -11.74 -16.31 16.12
N PHE A 44 -12.06 -17.59 15.92
CA PHE A 44 -13.33 -17.98 15.27
C PHE A 44 -14.56 -17.46 16.02
N GLU A 45 -14.54 -17.46 17.36
CA GLU A 45 -15.62 -16.89 18.17
C GLU A 45 -15.85 -15.39 17.87
N THR A 46 -14.78 -14.64 17.63
CA THR A 46 -14.88 -13.21 17.26
C THR A 46 -15.52 -13.05 15.89
N ILE A 47 -15.15 -13.91 14.92
CA ILE A 47 -15.77 -13.91 13.58
C ILE A 47 -17.24 -14.30 13.68
N ASP A 48 -17.58 -15.32 14.45
CA ASP A 48 -18.95 -15.78 14.61
C ASP A 48 -19.86 -14.68 15.16
N LYS A 49 -19.40 -13.99 16.23
CA LYS A 49 -20.08 -12.82 16.80
C LYS A 49 -20.26 -11.68 15.79
N LEU A 50 -19.21 -11.33 15.04
CA LEU A 50 -19.28 -10.24 14.04
C LEU A 50 -20.18 -10.60 12.86
N CYS A 51 -20.08 -11.82 12.34
CA CYS A 51 -20.91 -12.31 11.25
C CYS A 51 -22.38 -12.35 11.65
N ASN A 52 -22.70 -12.85 12.85
CA ASN A 52 -24.07 -12.87 13.37
C ASN A 52 -24.63 -11.46 13.53
N PHE A 53 -23.90 -10.57 14.21
CA PHE A 53 -24.34 -9.20 14.46
C PHE A 53 -24.52 -8.38 13.18
N LEU A 54 -23.57 -8.50 12.23
CA LEU A 54 -23.64 -7.78 10.95
C LEU A 54 -24.56 -8.46 9.92
N ASN A 55 -25.07 -9.66 10.24
CA ASN A 55 -25.84 -10.52 9.34
C ASN A 55 -25.13 -10.77 7.99
N VAL A 56 -23.89 -11.25 8.06
CA VAL A 56 -23.06 -11.59 6.90
C VAL A 56 -22.40 -12.95 7.07
N SER A 57 -22.06 -13.60 5.97
CA SER A 57 -21.23 -14.81 5.97
C SER A 57 -19.74 -14.48 6.13
N PRO A 58 -18.90 -15.46 6.54
CA PRO A 58 -17.45 -15.29 6.53
C PRO A 58 -16.88 -14.90 5.15
N LYS A 59 -17.53 -15.34 4.06
CA LYS A 59 -17.14 -15.00 2.69
C LYS A 59 -17.36 -13.51 2.38
N GLU A 60 -18.40 -12.91 2.93
CA GLU A 60 -18.67 -11.47 2.78
C GLU A 60 -17.80 -10.64 3.73
N PHE A 61 -17.49 -11.19 4.91
CA PHE A 61 -16.62 -10.55 5.88
C PHE A 61 -15.16 -10.47 5.43
N PHE A 62 -14.64 -11.53 4.79
CA PHE A 62 -13.25 -11.60 4.35
C PHE A 62 -13.08 -11.43 2.84
N VAL A 63 -11.98 -10.76 2.47
CA VAL A 63 -11.48 -10.68 1.11
C VAL A 63 -10.16 -11.44 1.03
N TYR A 64 -10.03 -12.28 0.02
CA TYR A 64 -8.85 -13.10 -0.21
C TYR A 64 -8.25 -12.85 -1.59
N SER A 65 -6.93 -12.83 -1.66
CA SER A 65 -6.17 -12.86 -2.90
C SER A 65 -5.06 -13.90 -2.79
N PRO A 66 -4.87 -14.78 -3.79
CA PRO A 66 -4.05 -15.98 -3.68
C PRO A 66 -2.53 -15.74 -3.76
N PHE A 67 -2.06 -14.58 -3.29
CA PHE A 67 -0.64 -14.25 -3.28
C PHE A 67 -0.10 -14.19 -1.86
N LEU A 68 1.03 -14.82 -1.60
CA LEU A 68 1.92 -14.44 -0.51
C LEU A 68 2.89 -13.40 -1.06
N VAL A 69 3.17 -12.37 -0.27
CA VAL A 69 3.94 -11.21 -0.71
C VAL A 69 5.13 -11.02 0.22
N GLU A 70 6.31 -10.96 -0.37
CA GLU A 70 7.55 -10.63 0.34
C GLU A 70 8.19 -9.42 -0.32
N TYR A 71 8.60 -8.46 0.51
CA TYR A 71 9.36 -7.28 0.10
C TYR A 71 10.75 -7.40 0.69
N ILE A 72 11.77 -7.48 -0.16
CA ILE A 72 13.16 -7.69 0.23
C ILE A 72 13.96 -6.48 -0.25
N PRO A 73 14.36 -5.57 0.66
CA PRO A 73 15.28 -4.50 0.31
C PRO A 73 16.65 -5.06 -0.06
N ASP A 74 17.26 -4.54 -1.12
CA ASP A 74 18.62 -4.86 -1.54
C ASP A 74 19.36 -3.59 -1.94
N ASN A 75 20.20 -3.06 -1.06
CA ASN A 75 20.91 -1.80 -1.27
C ASN A 75 19.97 -0.65 -1.70
N ASN A 76 20.05 -0.24 -2.96
CA ASN A 76 19.23 0.81 -3.58
C ASN A 76 18.17 0.23 -4.54
N LYS A 77 17.79 -1.03 -4.34
CA LYS A 77 16.73 -1.74 -5.06
C LYS A 77 15.72 -2.33 -4.08
N LEU A 78 14.51 -2.57 -4.57
CA LEU A 78 13.49 -3.34 -3.84
C LEU A 78 13.09 -4.54 -4.67
N PHE A 79 13.14 -5.71 -4.05
CA PHE A 79 12.64 -6.94 -4.62
C PHE A 79 11.25 -7.27 -4.07
N LEU A 80 10.33 -7.57 -4.97
CA LEU A 80 8.99 -8.05 -4.67
C LEU A 80 8.86 -9.48 -5.15
N ARG A 81 8.57 -10.39 -4.22
CA ARG A 81 8.20 -11.78 -4.54
C ARG A 81 6.72 -12.00 -4.31
N LEU A 82 6.04 -12.50 -5.33
CA LEU A 82 4.65 -12.94 -5.27
C LEU A 82 4.57 -14.45 -5.49
N THR A 83 4.17 -15.18 -4.45
CA THR A 83 4.00 -16.64 -4.49
C THR A 83 2.51 -17.00 -4.52
N SER A 84 2.10 -17.80 -5.49
CA SER A 84 0.72 -18.31 -5.62
C SER A 84 0.74 -19.80 -5.93
N GLY A 85 0.50 -20.63 -4.92
CA GLY A 85 0.73 -22.08 -5.03
C GLY A 85 2.20 -22.36 -5.34
N GLU A 86 2.47 -23.09 -6.41
CA GLU A 86 3.83 -23.40 -6.89
C GLU A 86 4.44 -22.28 -7.76
N LYS A 87 3.62 -21.32 -8.23
CA LYS A 87 4.10 -20.22 -9.07
C LYS A 87 4.77 -19.14 -8.22
N ILE A 88 5.98 -18.77 -8.60
CA ILE A 88 6.73 -17.65 -8.00
C ILE A 88 6.98 -16.60 -9.09
N ASN A 89 6.64 -15.35 -8.80
CA ASN A 89 6.92 -14.20 -9.66
C ASN A 89 7.80 -13.23 -8.87
N ASN A 90 8.87 -12.78 -9.50
CA ASN A 90 9.88 -11.93 -8.88
C ASN A 90 9.97 -10.63 -9.69
N PHE A 91 9.92 -9.51 -8.99
CA PHE A 91 9.96 -8.18 -9.60
C PHE A 91 11.02 -7.33 -8.91
N TYR A 92 11.79 -6.60 -9.71
CA TYR A 92 12.86 -5.73 -9.25
C TYR A 92 12.48 -4.29 -9.53
N PHE A 93 12.56 -3.45 -8.50
CA PHE A 93 12.31 -2.03 -8.58
C PHE A 93 13.62 -1.27 -8.46
N GLU A 94 13.84 -0.37 -9.41
CA GLU A 94 14.90 0.63 -9.40
C GLU A 94 14.36 1.98 -8.99
N PHE A 95 15.26 2.76 -8.38
CA PHE A 95 14.94 4.08 -7.88
C PHE A 95 15.81 5.11 -8.58
N SER A 96 15.18 6.18 -9.05
CA SER A 96 15.87 7.37 -9.52
C SER A 96 15.37 8.60 -8.78
N SER A 97 16.25 9.60 -8.65
CA SER A 97 15.99 10.85 -7.96
C SER A 97 16.50 12.00 -8.81
N PHE A 98 15.66 13.02 -8.99
CA PHE A 98 15.98 14.22 -9.74
C PHE A 98 15.69 15.46 -8.89
N THR A 99 16.47 16.50 -9.11
CA THR A 99 16.18 17.86 -8.62
C THR A 99 15.50 18.66 -9.73
N ASP A 100 14.85 19.78 -9.38
CA ASP A 100 14.17 20.65 -10.36
C ASP A 100 15.11 21.12 -11.49
N GLU A 101 16.40 21.30 -11.19
CA GLU A 101 17.42 21.74 -12.16
C GLU A 101 17.82 20.66 -13.17
N GLN A 102 17.61 19.38 -12.83
CA GLN A 102 17.99 18.24 -13.67
C GLN A 102 16.91 17.85 -14.67
N MET A 103 15.73 18.47 -14.61
CA MET A 103 14.58 18.07 -15.41
C MET A 103 14.09 19.23 -16.27
N ASP A 104 13.91 18.99 -17.55
CA ASP A 104 13.14 19.88 -18.41
C ASP A 104 11.63 19.79 -18.09
N LEU A 105 10.84 20.69 -18.67
CA LEU A 105 9.40 20.76 -18.38
C LEU A 105 8.68 19.46 -18.76
N ASP A 106 9.04 18.85 -19.89
CA ASP A 106 8.39 17.64 -20.40
C ASP A 106 8.65 16.46 -19.47
N MET A 107 9.92 16.25 -19.09
CA MET A 107 10.31 15.22 -18.14
C MET A 107 9.63 15.43 -16.79
N ARG A 108 9.49 16.67 -16.30
CA ARG A 108 8.82 16.94 -15.02
C ARG A 108 7.37 16.46 -15.01
N MET A 109 6.65 16.62 -16.11
CA MET A 109 5.23 16.23 -16.20
C MET A 109 5.00 14.74 -15.93
N ASP A 110 5.97 13.88 -16.24
CA ASP A 110 5.88 12.43 -16.01
C ASP A 110 6.07 12.02 -14.53
N TYR A 111 6.56 12.92 -13.67
CA TYR A 111 6.87 12.61 -12.27
C TYR A 111 6.19 13.56 -11.27
N LEU A 112 5.25 14.40 -11.73
CA LEU A 112 4.59 15.43 -10.92
C LEU A 112 3.32 14.90 -10.22
N ALA A 113 3.34 14.86 -8.89
CA ALA A 113 2.14 14.61 -8.09
C ALA A 113 1.16 15.79 -8.12
N ASN A 114 1.66 17.03 -8.20
CA ASN A 114 0.86 18.24 -8.36
C ASN A 114 1.53 19.18 -9.38
N PRO A 115 0.91 19.42 -10.56
CA PRO A 115 1.47 20.28 -11.60
C PRO A 115 1.68 21.74 -11.18
N SER A 116 1.02 22.20 -10.12
CA SER A 116 1.12 23.58 -9.63
C SER A 116 2.22 23.77 -8.58
N LYS A 117 2.91 22.71 -8.17
CA LYS A 117 3.95 22.76 -7.13
C LYS A 117 5.32 22.45 -7.69
N LYS A 118 6.33 23.01 -7.02
CA LYS A 118 7.73 22.58 -7.15
C LYS A 118 8.07 21.72 -5.95
N TYR A 119 8.97 20.78 -6.17
CA TYR A 119 9.46 19.86 -5.15
C TYR A 119 10.99 19.95 -5.09
N ASP A 120 11.55 19.71 -3.92
CA ASP A 120 13.00 19.63 -3.73
C ASP A 120 13.58 18.39 -4.44
N PHE A 121 12.83 17.28 -4.39
CA PHE A 121 13.17 16.04 -5.10
C PHE A 121 11.98 15.44 -5.83
N TYR A 122 12.26 14.87 -7.00
CA TYR A 122 11.36 14.03 -7.79
C TYR A 122 11.92 12.62 -7.78
N PHE A 123 11.21 11.70 -7.15
CA PHE A 123 11.58 10.30 -7.05
C PHE A 123 10.75 9.48 -8.04
N ALA A 124 11.43 8.62 -8.80
CA ALA A 124 10.76 7.63 -9.62
C ALA A 124 11.14 6.22 -9.15
N VAL A 125 10.13 5.37 -9.04
CA VAL A 125 10.25 3.95 -8.74
C VAL A 125 9.73 3.21 -9.97
N SER A 126 10.60 2.47 -10.64
CA SER A 126 10.26 1.76 -11.87
C SER A 126 10.66 0.30 -11.79
N ILE A 127 9.90 -0.54 -12.49
CA ILE A 127 10.18 -1.97 -12.60
C ILE A 127 11.17 -2.25 -13.75
N GLU A 128 12.23 -3.02 -13.48
CA GLU A 128 13.27 -3.35 -14.48
C GLU A 128 12.73 -4.27 -15.58
N GLU A 129 12.11 -5.38 -15.19
CA GLU A 129 11.63 -6.44 -16.08
C GLU A 129 10.25 -6.95 -15.66
N SER A 130 9.56 -7.67 -16.55
CA SER A 130 8.25 -8.28 -16.25
C SER A 130 7.14 -7.28 -15.89
N ARG A 131 7.26 -6.04 -16.36
CA ARG A 131 6.30 -4.95 -16.12
C ARG A 131 4.86 -5.30 -16.52
N ILE A 132 4.68 -5.99 -17.64
CA ILE A 132 3.37 -6.44 -18.14
C ILE A 132 2.78 -7.51 -17.23
N GLU A 133 3.60 -8.40 -16.67
CA GLU A 133 3.13 -9.44 -15.75
C GLU A 133 2.69 -8.85 -14.42
N LEU A 134 3.46 -7.92 -13.85
CA LEU A 134 3.06 -7.23 -12.62
C LEU A 134 1.77 -6.43 -12.82
N GLU A 135 1.63 -5.71 -13.94
CA GLU A 135 0.40 -5.01 -14.27
C GLU A 135 -0.80 -5.98 -14.34
N LYS A 136 -0.66 -7.11 -15.03
CA LYS A 136 -1.72 -8.14 -15.11
C LYS A 136 -2.09 -8.67 -13.73
N ILE A 137 -1.11 -8.91 -12.86
CA ILE A 137 -1.38 -9.35 -11.48
C ILE A 137 -2.11 -8.24 -10.74
N TYR A 138 -1.58 -7.02 -10.76
CA TYR A 138 -2.16 -5.85 -10.10
C TYR A 138 -3.62 -5.66 -10.52
N ASN A 139 -3.92 -5.67 -11.81
CA ASN A 139 -5.26 -5.42 -12.34
C ASN A 139 -6.29 -6.45 -11.85
N ASN A 140 -5.86 -7.68 -11.58
CA ASN A 140 -6.70 -8.77 -11.04
C ASN A 140 -6.82 -8.76 -9.50
N LEU A 141 -6.07 -7.92 -8.79
CA LEU A 141 -6.19 -7.79 -7.33
C LEU A 141 -7.49 -7.05 -6.95
N ASN A 142 -8.07 -7.43 -5.81
CA ASN A 142 -9.09 -6.61 -5.15
C ASN A 142 -8.51 -5.23 -4.80
N ILE A 143 -9.34 -4.18 -4.83
CA ILE A 143 -8.95 -2.79 -4.58
C ILE A 143 -8.16 -2.59 -3.28
N MET A 144 -8.48 -3.32 -2.21
CA MET A 144 -7.76 -3.28 -0.93
C MET A 144 -6.30 -3.74 -1.09
N PHE A 145 -6.09 -4.81 -1.87
CA PHE A 145 -4.76 -5.35 -2.14
C PHE A 145 -4.00 -4.53 -3.18
N LYS A 146 -4.69 -3.93 -4.17
CA LYS A 146 -4.08 -2.95 -5.09
C LYS A 146 -3.42 -1.80 -4.32
N ARG A 147 -4.20 -1.19 -3.42
CA ARG A 147 -3.72 -0.08 -2.58
C ARG A 147 -2.58 -0.50 -1.67
N GLU A 148 -2.68 -1.66 -1.06
CA GLU A 148 -1.64 -2.21 -0.19
C GLU A 148 -0.34 -2.49 -0.94
N LEU A 149 -0.40 -3.09 -2.13
CA LEU A 149 0.77 -3.37 -2.95
C LEU A 149 1.51 -2.08 -3.29
N VAL A 150 0.79 -1.11 -3.86
CA VAL A 150 1.34 0.20 -4.24
C VAL A 150 1.93 0.92 -3.03
N ASN A 151 1.20 0.97 -1.90
CA ASN A 151 1.69 1.65 -0.71
C ASN A 151 2.95 1.01 -0.13
N ASN A 152 3.01 -0.32 -0.03
CA ASN A 152 4.19 -1.00 0.50
C ASN A 152 5.41 -0.82 -0.40
N ILE A 153 5.23 -0.79 -1.73
CA ILE A 153 6.32 -0.49 -2.67
C ILE A 153 6.80 0.94 -2.43
N LEU A 154 5.89 1.92 -2.44
CA LEU A 154 6.23 3.33 -2.26
C LEU A 154 6.92 3.59 -0.91
N ASP A 155 6.35 3.10 0.19
CA ASP A 155 6.85 3.30 1.56
C ASP A 155 8.27 2.76 1.73
N ARG A 156 8.56 1.58 1.17
CA ARG A 156 9.91 0.99 1.23
C ARG A 156 10.89 1.71 0.32
N SER A 157 10.43 2.09 -0.87
CA SER A 157 11.27 2.81 -1.83
C SER A 157 11.70 4.16 -1.29
N ILE A 158 10.78 4.90 -0.66
CA ILE A 158 11.12 6.21 -0.06
C ILE A 158 12.05 6.06 1.13
N GLU A 159 11.85 5.08 2.02
CA GLU A 159 12.78 4.81 3.13
C GLU A 159 14.21 4.54 2.63
N LEU A 160 14.36 3.78 1.55
CA LEU A 160 15.65 3.49 0.94
C LEU A 160 16.28 4.75 0.32
N LEU A 161 15.50 5.52 -0.45
CA LEU A 161 15.95 6.75 -1.10
C LEU A 161 16.37 7.84 -0.11
N VAL A 162 15.57 8.09 0.92
CA VAL A 162 15.87 9.09 1.97
C VAL A 162 17.18 8.75 2.67
N ARG A 163 17.40 7.47 2.97
CA ARG A 163 18.63 6.98 3.59
C ARG A 163 19.83 7.11 2.67
N ASP A 164 19.72 6.68 1.41
CA ASP A 164 20.80 6.74 0.41
C ASP A 164 21.26 8.20 0.17
N LYS A 165 20.29 9.10 0.01
CA LYS A 165 20.53 10.52 -0.29
C LYS A 165 20.78 11.37 0.95
N LYS A 166 20.66 10.81 2.16
CA LYS A 166 20.80 11.52 3.45
C LYS A 166 19.92 12.79 3.53
N ILE A 167 18.66 12.65 3.14
CA ILE A 167 17.74 13.79 3.08
C ILE A 167 17.18 14.06 4.47
N GLU A 168 17.42 15.25 5.00
CA GLU A 168 16.94 15.66 6.33
C GLU A 168 15.56 16.31 6.27
N ASN A 169 15.38 17.31 5.41
CA ASN A 169 14.11 18.02 5.23
C ASN A 169 13.89 18.30 3.74
N ALA A 170 12.75 17.88 3.21
CA ALA A 170 12.41 18.10 1.81
C ALA A 170 10.92 17.88 1.56
N THR A 171 10.42 18.57 0.54
CA THR A 171 9.16 18.26 -0.14
C THR A 171 9.48 17.45 -1.39
N CYS A 172 8.79 16.32 -1.56
CA CYS A 172 9.11 15.38 -2.62
C CYS A 172 7.87 14.95 -3.40
N SER A 173 8.03 14.78 -4.70
CA SER A 173 7.09 14.08 -5.55
C SER A 173 7.60 12.67 -5.77
N LEU A 174 6.80 11.65 -5.46
CA LEU A 174 7.13 10.25 -5.68
C LEU A 174 6.19 9.68 -6.74
N CYS A 175 6.75 9.05 -7.77
CA CYS A 175 6.02 8.36 -8.83
C CYS A 175 6.43 6.88 -8.86
N LEU A 176 5.47 5.96 -8.79
CA LEU A 176 5.65 4.54 -9.08
C LEU A 176 5.09 4.22 -10.45
N ILE A 177 5.91 3.59 -11.29
CA ILE A 177 5.59 3.21 -12.66
C ILE A 177 5.56 1.68 -12.76
N ILE A 178 4.40 1.13 -13.13
CA ILE A 178 4.19 -0.30 -13.42
C ILE A 178 3.62 -0.41 -14.83
N ASN A 179 4.50 -0.61 -15.82
CA ASN A 179 4.14 -0.55 -17.24
C ASN A 179 3.36 0.75 -17.56
N ASP A 180 2.07 0.66 -17.87
CA ASP A 180 1.22 1.81 -18.23
C ASP A 180 0.53 2.45 -17.00
N LEU A 181 0.70 1.88 -15.81
CA LEU A 181 0.15 2.41 -14.57
C LEU A 181 1.14 3.35 -13.89
N GLN A 182 0.65 4.53 -13.49
CA GLN A 182 1.42 5.53 -12.76
C GLN A 182 0.70 5.89 -11.46
N PHE A 183 1.44 5.89 -10.35
CA PHE A 183 0.94 6.22 -9.02
C PHE A 183 1.77 7.33 -8.41
N TYR A 184 1.11 8.44 -8.10
CA TYR A 184 1.77 9.63 -7.58
C TYR A 184 1.50 9.81 -6.08
N ARG A 185 2.49 10.30 -5.35
CA ARG A 185 2.36 10.69 -3.96
C ARG A 185 3.23 11.90 -3.65
N GLU A 186 2.64 12.90 -3.02
CA GLU A 186 3.38 13.98 -2.39
C GLU A 186 3.85 13.56 -0.99
N ILE A 187 5.10 13.84 -0.67
CA ILE A 187 5.74 13.42 0.58
C ILE A 187 6.45 14.62 1.20
N GLU A 188 6.30 14.78 2.52
CA GLU A 188 7.11 15.69 3.31
C GLU A 188 8.09 14.87 4.16
N ILE A 189 9.38 15.21 4.08
CA ILE A 189 10.43 14.63 4.90
C ILE A 189 10.80 15.65 5.96
N GLN A 190 10.81 15.23 7.22
CA GLN A 190 11.28 16.02 8.35
C GLN A 190 12.19 15.19 9.24
N ASN A 191 13.38 15.72 9.56
CA ASN A 191 14.41 15.02 10.35
C ASN A 191 14.70 13.59 9.86
N GLY A 192 14.83 13.43 8.54
CA GLY A 192 15.14 12.15 7.90
C GLY A 192 14.00 11.12 7.90
N LYS A 193 12.76 11.54 8.19
CA LYS A 193 11.59 10.66 8.21
C LYS A 193 10.45 11.20 7.37
N VAL A 194 9.74 10.28 6.71
CA VAL A 194 8.48 10.56 6.02
C VAL A 194 7.40 10.88 7.06
N LYS A 195 6.70 12.00 6.84
CA LYS A 195 5.64 12.52 7.72
C LYS A 195 4.24 12.14 7.25
#